data_AF-A0A8T8X170-F1
#
_entry.id   AF-A0A8T8X170-F1
#
_cell.length_a   1.000
_cell.length_b   1.000
_cell.length_c   1.000
_cell.angle_alpha   90.00
_cell.angle_beta   90.00
_cell.angle_gamma   90.00
#
_symmetry.space_group_name_H-M   'P 1'
#
loop_
_entity.id
_entity.type
_entity.pdbx_description
1 polymer ?
#
loop_
_entity_poly.entity_id
_entity_poly.type
_entity_poly.pdbx_seq_one_letter_code
_entity_poly.pdbx_strand_id
1 'polypeptide(L)'
;MSMPPPRRPRCRPRKSEPQPRTQTQTQSSSSATYSILEGGLASLEDPTGQGNDTPIHTQAFRDHAGYVWAFRAWIPAGLEPDLYADNIASALARAVFQIEPRFQPRPDAVVDAVVTPEGRDEATSGYWYQIQYGGEAPLWTSSAEPVAPKVYLLGMLRDLEAESRNDGTIWVVQ
;
A
#
# COMPACT_ATOMS: atom_id res chain seq x y z
N MET A 1 69.80 -13.28 18.77
CA MET A 1 69.37 -12.89 20.13
C MET A 1 69.42 -11.37 20.25
N SER A 2 68.29 -10.81 20.71
CA SER A 2 67.88 -9.46 21.14
C SER A 2 68.77 -8.21 21.02
N MET A 3 68.22 -7.17 20.36
CA MET A 3 68.17 -5.78 20.81
C MET A 3 66.90 -5.07 20.25
N PRO A 4 66.28 -4.11 20.98
CA PRO A 4 65.08 -3.34 20.57
C PRO A 4 65.49 -2.07 19.80
N PRO A 5 64.68 -1.52 18.85
CA PRO A 5 63.73 -0.41 19.14
C PRO A 5 62.63 -0.28 18.01
N PRO A 6 61.96 0.86 17.71
CA PRO A 6 61.57 2.07 18.46
C PRO A 6 60.04 2.37 18.44
N ARG A 7 59.64 3.37 19.25
CA ARG A 7 58.32 4.05 19.27
C ARG A 7 57.90 4.57 17.89
N ARG A 8 56.65 4.34 17.47
CA ARG A 8 55.86 5.14 16.51
C ARG A 8 54.34 4.93 16.77
N PRO A 9 53.43 5.74 16.22
CA PRO A 9 53.09 7.08 16.71
C PRO A 9 51.59 7.20 17.07
N ARG A 10 51.23 8.26 17.82
CA ARG A 10 49.86 8.77 17.87
C ARG A 10 49.43 9.19 16.46
N CYS A 11 48.74 8.32 15.75
CA CYS A 11 47.96 8.71 14.59
C CYS A 11 46.52 8.96 15.05
N ARG A 12 46.17 10.23 15.28
CA ARG A 12 44.80 10.67 15.02
C ARG A 12 44.65 10.84 13.50
N PRO A 13 43.58 10.30 12.93
CA PRO A 13 42.80 11.03 11.93
C PRO A 13 41.39 11.23 12.52
N ARG A 14 40.95 12.47 12.74
CA ARG A 14 40.25 13.33 11.77
C ARG A 14 38.89 12.75 11.41
N LYS A 15 37.84 13.50 11.79
CA LYS A 15 36.42 13.39 11.42
C LYS A 15 36.16 12.47 10.21
N SER A 16 35.36 11.44 10.42
CA SER A 16 34.70 10.68 9.35
C SER A 16 33.29 10.39 9.83
N GLU A 17 32.35 10.99 9.11
CA GLU A 17 30.93 10.69 8.91
C GLU A 17 30.16 9.85 9.95
N PRO A 18 28.90 10.21 10.26
CA PRO A 18 27.97 9.25 10.80
C PRO A 18 27.88 8.08 9.81
N GLN A 19 28.24 6.87 10.25
CA GLN A 19 27.99 5.66 9.49
C GLN A 19 26.54 5.69 9.01
N PRO A 20 26.27 5.44 7.71
CA PRO A 20 24.90 5.19 7.29
C PRO A 20 24.45 4.00 8.12
N ARG A 21 23.41 4.20 8.93
CA ARG A 21 22.67 3.09 9.52
C ARG A 21 22.21 2.25 8.34
N THR A 22 22.97 1.21 8.03
CA THR A 22 22.45 0.07 7.28
C THR A 22 21.26 -0.36 8.12
N GLN A 23 20.07 0.05 7.70
CA GLN A 23 18.83 -0.50 8.19
C GLN A 23 18.98 -1.99 7.93
N THR A 24 19.35 -2.71 8.98
CA THR A 24 19.12 -4.13 9.05
C THR A 24 17.61 -4.21 8.86
N GLN A 25 17.18 -4.54 7.64
CA GLN A 25 15.87 -5.09 7.41
C GLN A 25 15.81 -6.26 8.37
N THR A 26 15.21 -6.03 9.54
CA THR A 26 14.59 -7.08 10.30
C THR A 26 13.56 -7.61 9.33
N GLN A 27 13.95 -8.59 8.52
CA GLN A 27 13.02 -9.54 7.95
C GLN A 27 12.42 -10.23 9.17
N SER A 28 11.44 -9.56 9.81
CA SER A 28 10.45 -10.24 10.59
C SER A 28 9.87 -11.25 9.61
N SER A 29 10.27 -12.50 9.80
CA SER A 29 9.61 -13.67 9.26
C SER A 29 8.23 -13.73 9.90
N SER A 30 7.39 -12.76 9.53
CA SER A 30 5.97 -12.74 9.80
C SER A 30 5.40 -13.97 9.10
N SER A 31 4.96 -14.95 9.88
CA SER A 31 4.14 -16.06 9.39
C SER A 31 2.70 -15.64 9.09
N ALA A 32 2.41 -14.33 9.07
CA ALA A 32 1.06 -13.84 8.90
C ALA A 32 0.49 -14.29 7.56
N THR A 33 -0.70 -14.88 7.63
CA THR A 33 -1.46 -15.36 6.47
C THR A 33 -1.94 -14.19 5.59
N TYR A 34 -1.94 -12.97 6.13
CA TYR A 34 -2.32 -11.75 5.45
C TYR A 34 -1.38 -10.60 5.82
N SER A 35 -1.28 -9.59 4.97
CA SER A 35 -0.55 -8.35 5.27
C SER A 35 -1.25 -7.15 4.64
N ILE A 36 -0.98 -5.96 5.20
CA ILE A 36 -1.54 -4.71 4.70
C ILE A 36 -0.41 -3.80 4.21
N LEU A 37 -0.55 -3.26 3.00
CA LEU A 37 0.20 -2.09 2.56
C LEU A 37 -0.66 -0.86 2.77
N GLU A 38 -0.15 0.14 3.48
CA GLU A 38 -0.87 1.36 3.81
C GLU A 38 -0.13 2.59 3.33
N GLY A 39 -0.82 3.55 2.71
CA GLY A 39 -0.23 4.82 2.27
C GLY A 39 -0.93 5.40 1.05
N GLY A 40 -0.25 6.31 0.35
CA GLY A 40 -0.73 6.96 -0.87
C GLY A 40 -0.64 6.08 -2.12
N LEU A 41 -1.29 4.91 -2.11
CA LEU A 41 -1.25 3.94 -3.22
C LEU A 41 -2.04 4.39 -4.45
N ALA A 42 -2.97 5.32 -4.26
CA ALA A 42 -3.71 5.99 -5.31
C ALA A 42 -3.59 7.50 -5.10
N SER A 43 -3.69 8.26 -6.19
CA SER A 43 -3.72 9.72 -6.14
C SER A 43 -4.86 10.25 -7.00
N LEU A 44 -5.48 11.34 -6.56
CA LEU A 44 -6.40 12.11 -7.37
C LEU A 44 -5.61 13.13 -8.19
N GLU A 45 -5.73 13.04 -9.51
CA GLU A 45 -5.16 14.03 -10.43
C GLU A 45 -5.83 15.39 -10.20
N ASP A 46 -5.03 16.45 -10.17
CA ASP A 46 -5.54 17.82 -10.11
C ASP A 46 -6.23 18.16 -11.44
N PRO A 47 -7.55 18.46 -11.44
CA PRO A 47 -8.28 18.79 -12.66
C PRO A 47 -7.78 20.07 -13.35
N THR A 48 -7.04 20.94 -12.65
CA THR A 48 -6.42 22.13 -13.24
C THR A 48 -5.08 21.83 -13.95
N GLY A 49 -4.49 20.66 -13.71
CA GLY A 49 -3.18 20.26 -14.24
C GLY A 49 -2.01 21.14 -13.76
N GLN A 50 -2.23 22.01 -12.76
CA GLN A 50 -1.23 22.96 -12.26
C GLN A 50 -0.72 22.63 -10.84
N GLY A 51 -1.38 21.71 -10.12
CA GLY A 51 -0.99 21.25 -8.80
C GLY A 51 -0.40 19.84 -8.77
N ASN A 52 0.00 19.44 -7.57
CA ASN A 52 0.43 18.07 -7.28
C ASN A 52 -0.80 17.18 -7.12
N ASP A 53 -0.71 15.93 -7.59
CA ASP A 53 -1.72 14.92 -7.33
C ASP A 53 -1.94 14.78 -5.81
N THR A 54 -3.20 14.66 -5.40
CA THR A 54 -3.54 14.50 -3.98
C THR A 54 -3.45 13.01 -3.62
N PRO A 55 -2.51 12.60 -2.76
CA PRO A 55 -2.42 11.20 -2.36
C PRO A 55 -3.66 10.80 -1.56
N ILE A 56 -4.18 9.62 -1.85
CA ILE A 56 -5.35 9.06 -1.20
C ILE A 56 -4.90 8.04 -0.19
N HIS A 57 -5.30 8.24 1.07
CA HIS A 57 -5.07 7.24 2.09
C HIS A 57 -5.72 5.93 1.64
N THR A 58 -4.90 4.89 1.53
CA THR A 58 -5.29 3.60 0.96
C THR A 58 -4.66 2.49 1.77
N GLN A 59 -5.39 1.40 1.96
CA GLN A 59 -4.93 0.12 2.44
C GLN A 59 -5.16 -0.94 1.36
N ALA A 60 -4.10 -1.65 0.96
CA ALA A 60 -4.17 -2.85 0.14
C ALA A 60 -4.01 -4.09 1.01
N PHE A 61 -4.99 -4.98 0.97
CA PHE A 61 -5.02 -6.23 1.71
C PHE A 61 -4.47 -7.33 0.82
N ARG A 62 -3.41 -8.00 1.30
CA ARG A 62 -2.70 -9.05 0.56
C ARG A 62 -2.84 -10.38 1.25
N ASP A 63 -2.93 -11.44 0.47
CA ASP A 63 -2.92 -12.82 0.94
C ASP A 63 -1.48 -13.29 1.28
N HIS A 64 -1.37 -14.54 1.73
CA HIS A 64 -0.10 -15.17 2.10
C HIS A 64 0.89 -15.30 0.93
N ALA A 65 0.40 -15.29 -0.31
CA ALA A 65 1.21 -15.32 -1.51
C ALA A 65 1.57 -13.91 -2.02
N GLY A 66 1.08 -12.86 -1.33
CA GLY A 66 1.36 -11.46 -1.63
C GLY A 66 0.42 -10.85 -2.67
N TYR A 67 -0.62 -11.56 -3.09
CA TYR A 67 -1.63 -11.05 -4.03
C TYR A 67 -2.63 -10.15 -3.31
N VAL A 68 -2.91 -8.99 -3.88
CA VAL A 68 -3.96 -8.07 -3.45
C VAL A 68 -5.31 -8.71 -3.77
N TRP A 69 -6.18 -8.73 -2.77
CA TRP A 69 -7.55 -9.24 -2.92
C TRP A 69 -8.61 -8.22 -2.47
N ALA A 70 -8.21 -7.20 -1.71
CA ALA A 70 -9.08 -6.07 -1.40
C ALA A 70 -8.35 -4.74 -1.22
N PHE A 71 -9.08 -3.65 -1.41
CA PHE A 71 -8.68 -2.29 -1.05
C PHE A 71 -9.68 -1.62 -0.11
N ARG A 72 -9.15 -0.81 0.80
CA ARG A 72 -9.89 0.27 1.47
C ARG A 72 -9.24 1.60 1.10
N ALA A 73 -10.03 2.59 0.74
CA ALA A 73 -9.55 3.93 0.47
C ALA A 73 -10.49 4.97 1.05
N TRP A 74 -9.94 6.13 1.35
CA TRP A 74 -10.70 7.22 1.95
C TRP A 74 -10.68 8.48 1.08
N ILE A 75 -11.88 8.97 0.72
CA ILE A 75 -12.01 10.25 0.01
C ILE A 75 -11.68 11.36 1.00
N PRO A 76 -10.67 12.21 0.72
CA PRO A 76 -10.30 13.32 1.59
C PRO A 76 -11.49 14.19 1.99
N ALA A 77 -11.51 14.63 3.25
CA ALA A 77 -12.57 15.51 3.75
C ALA A 77 -12.68 16.80 2.90
N GLY A 78 -13.92 17.16 2.53
CA GLY A 78 -14.21 18.35 1.72
C GLY A 78 -14.29 18.11 0.21
N LEU A 79 -14.01 16.88 -0.25
CA LEU A 79 -14.30 16.46 -1.62
C LEU A 79 -15.69 15.81 -1.71
N GLU A 80 -16.38 16.03 -2.83
CA GLU A 80 -17.71 15.46 -3.11
C GLU A 80 -17.59 13.97 -3.45
N PRO A 81 -18.09 13.05 -2.61
CA PRO A 81 -17.84 11.63 -2.79
C PRO A 81 -18.32 11.06 -4.12
N ASP A 82 -19.50 11.47 -4.57
CA ASP A 82 -20.11 11.02 -5.83
C ASP A 82 -19.30 11.42 -7.07
N LEU A 83 -18.43 12.45 -6.97
CA LEU A 83 -17.56 12.87 -8.07
C LEU A 83 -16.23 12.13 -8.12
N TYR A 84 -15.76 11.59 -6.99
CA TYR A 84 -14.40 11.07 -6.86
C TYR A 84 -14.32 9.57 -6.61
N ALA A 85 -15.39 8.90 -6.14
CA ALA A 85 -15.36 7.49 -5.80
C ALA A 85 -14.93 6.60 -6.98
N ASP A 86 -15.52 6.80 -8.17
CA ASP A 86 -15.19 6.04 -9.39
C ASP A 86 -13.74 6.28 -9.86
N ASN A 87 -13.27 7.52 -9.74
CA ASN A 87 -11.90 7.90 -10.11
C ASN A 87 -10.89 7.23 -9.17
N ILE A 88 -11.17 7.20 -7.86
CA ILE A 88 -10.35 6.50 -6.87
C ILE A 88 -10.37 5.00 -7.15
N ALA A 89 -11.53 4.38 -7.38
CA ALA A 89 -11.61 2.96 -7.71
C ALA A 89 -10.78 2.60 -8.96
N SER A 90 -10.82 3.46 -9.99
CA SER A 90 -9.99 3.32 -11.19
C SER A 90 -8.49 3.50 -10.92
N ALA A 91 -8.11 4.38 -10.00
CA ALA A 91 -6.72 4.54 -9.56
C ALA A 91 -6.23 3.31 -8.77
N LEU A 92 -7.04 2.77 -7.86
CA LEU A 92 -6.76 1.53 -7.14
C LEU A 92 -6.56 0.35 -8.07
N ALA A 93 -7.38 0.25 -9.13
CA ALA A 93 -7.24 -0.78 -10.14
C ALA A 93 -5.83 -0.78 -10.78
N ARG A 94 -5.30 0.42 -11.07
CA ARG A 94 -3.94 0.61 -11.61
C ARG A 94 -2.86 0.36 -10.57
N ALA A 95 -3.12 0.65 -9.30
CA ALA A 95 -2.16 0.47 -8.20
C ALA A 95 -1.72 -1.00 -8.02
N VAL A 96 -2.58 -1.98 -8.33
CA VAL A 96 -2.23 -3.41 -8.27
C VAL A 96 -0.99 -3.73 -9.09
N PHE A 97 -0.85 -3.16 -10.30
CA PHE A 97 0.33 -3.41 -11.14
C PHE A 97 1.63 -2.86 -10.54
N GLN A 98 1.54 -1.85 -9.67
CA GLN A 98 2.69 -1.29 -8.96
C GLN A 98 3.05 -2.11 -7.72
N ILE A 99 2.02 -2.56 -6.98
CA ILE A 99 2.15 -3.37 -5.77
C ILE A 99 2.64 -4.78 -6.10
N GLU A 100 2.20 -5.31 -7.24
CA GLU A 100 2.50 -6.65 -7.73
C GLU A 100 3.19 -6.58 -9.11
N PRO A 101 4.51 -6.36 -9.16
CA PRO A 101 5.23 -6.26 -10.44
C PRO A 101 5.17 -7.53 -11.32
N ARG A 102 4.79 -8.66 -10.72
CA ARG A 102 4.58 -9.95 -11.41
C ARG A 102 3.11 -10.32 -11.52
N PHE A 103 2.23 -9.34 -11.39
CA PHE A 103 0.80 -9.56 -11.48
C PHE A 103 0.46 -10.29 -12.78
N GLN A 104 -0.23 -11.41 -12.61
CA GLN A 104 -0.86 -12.16 -13.67
C GLN A 104 -2.33 -12.24 -13.24
N PRO A 105 -3.25 -11.51 -13.91
CA PRO A 105 -4.67 -11.68 -13.69
C PRO A 105 -4.97 -13.15 -13.81
N ARG A 106 -5.47 -13.73 -12.71
CA ARG A 106 -6.14 -15.01 -12.85
C ARG A 106 -7.44 -14.72 -13.60
N PRO A 107 -7.93 -15.63 -14.46
CA PRO A 107 -9.19 -15.44 -15.19
C PRO A 107 -10.37 -15.04 -14.29
N ASP A 108 -10.29 -15.40 -13.00
CA ASP A 108 -11.33 -15.15 -12.00
C ASP A 108 -10.83 -14.24 -10.86
N ALA A 109 -9.69 -13.56 -11.03
CA ALA A 109 -9.15 -12.64 -10.01
C ALA A 109 -10.04 -11.39 -9.93
N VAL A 110 -10.84 -11.33 -8.88
CA VAL A 110 -11.62 -10.15 -8.52
C VAL A 110 -11.00 -9.52 -7.28
N VAL A 111 -10.72 -8.23 -7.37
CA VAL A 111 -10.27 -7.42 -6.22
C VAL A 111 -11.44 -6.57 -5.76
N ASP A 112 -11.84 -6.73 -4.51
CA ASP A 112 -12.90 -5.92 -3.93
C ASP A 112 -12.34 -4.56 -3.47
N ALA A 113 -13.10 -3.48 -3.65
CA ALA A 113 -12.69 -2.18 -3.14
C ALA A 113 -13.86 -1.48 -2.45
N VAL A 114 -13.57 -0.82 -1.35
CA VAL A 114 -14.50 0.13 -0.72
C VAL A 114 -13.81 1.49 -0.61
N VAL A 115 -14.50 2.50 -1.11
CA VAL A 115 -14.08 3.90 -1.05
C VAL A 115 -15.03 4.64 -0.13
N THR A 116 -14.55 5.20 0.97
CA THR A 116 -15.39 5.85 1.98
C THR A 116 -14.99 7.29 2.20
N PRO A 117 -15.91 8.25 2.34
CA PRO A 117 -15.54 9.60 2.77
C PRO A 117 -14.88 9.61 4.15
N GLU A 118 -13.78 10.34 4.30
CA GLU A 118 -13.12 10.50 5.60
C GLU A 118 -14.09 11.03 6.66
N GLY A 119 -13.96 10.49 7.88
CA GLY A 119 -14.83 10.87 9.01
C GLY A 119 -16.28 10.38 8.91
N ARG A 120 -16.62 9.59 7.90
CA ARG A 120 -17.92 8.90 7.79
C ARG A 120 -17.80 7.44 8.18
N ASP A 121 -18.93 6.85 8.54
CA ASP A 121 -19.01 5.42 8.81
C ASP A 121 -18.97 4.60 7.52
N GLU A 122 -17.94 3.76 7.37
CA GLU A 122 -17.74 2.94 6.16
C GLU A 122 -18.88 1.95 5.88
N ALA A 123 -19.56 1.46 6.92
CA ALA A 123 -20.64 0.50 6.75
C ALA A 123 -21.87 1.10 6.06
N THR A 124 -22.06 2.42 6.18
CA THR A 124 -23.23 3.13 5.65
C THR A 124 -22.90 4.11 4.52
N SER A 125 -21.65 4.55 4.42
CA SER A 125 -21.21 5.58 3.46
C SER A 125 -20.17 5.09 2.45
N GLY A 126 -19.85 3.79 2.46
CA GLY A 126 -18.88 3.20 1.54
C GLY A 126 -19.44 2.97 0.14
N TYR A 127 -18.71 3.42 -0.88
CA TYR A 127 -18.92 3.09 -2.29
C TYR A 127 -18.16 1.80 -2.60
N TRP A 128 -18.87 0.77 -3.04
CA TRP A 128 -18.32 -0.57 -3.24
C TRP A 128 -18.08 -0.86 -4.71
N TYR A 129 -16.93 -1.46 -5.00
CA TYR A 129 -16.51 -1.82 -6.35
C TYR A 129 -15.96 -3.24 -6.40
N GLN A 130 -16.12 -3.87 -7.55
CA GLN A 130 -15.33 -5.03 -7.95
C GLN A 130 -14.41 -4.64 -9.09
N ILE A 131 -13.12 -4.86 -8.91
CA ILE A 131 -12.10 -4.62 -9.90
C ILE A 131 -11.79 -5.94 -10.58
N GLN A 132 -11.97 -5.96 -11.90
CA GLN A 132 -11.65 -7.08 -12.77
C GLN A 132 -10.47 -6.73 -13.64
N TYR A 133 -9.68 -7.74 -13.99
CA TYR A 133 -8.47 -7.61 -14.76
C TYR A 133 -8.50 -8.55 -15.96
N GLY A 134 -8.01 -8.07 -17.10
CA GLY A 134 -7.94 -8.83 -18.34
C GLY A 134 -6.74 -8.44 -19.20
N GLY A 135 -6.59 -9.11 -20.34
CA GLY A 135 -5.48 -8.91 -21.27
C GLY A 135 -4.30 -9.85 -21.03
N GLU A 136 -3.13 -9.47 -21.53
CA GLU A 136 -1.84 -10.14 -21.30
C GLU A 136 -0.76 -9.07 -21.13
N ALA A 137 0.30 -9.37 -20.35
CA ALA A 137 1.42 -8.44 -20.19
C ALA A 137 2.05 -8.09 -21.55
N PRO A 138 2.41 -6.81 -21.82
CA PRO A 138 2.33 -5.65 -20.93
C PRO A 138 1.01 -4.85 -21.03
N LEU A 139 0.03 -5.34 -21.80
CA LEU A 139 -1.21 -4.64 -22.13
C LEU A 139 -2.37 -5.10 -21.23
N TRP A 140 -2.15 -5.04 -19.92
CA TRP A 140 -3.21 -5.33 -18.98
C TRP A 140 -4.31 -4.28 -19.05
N THR A 141 -5.56 -4.73 -18.94
CA THR A 141 -6.72 -3.87 -18.76
C THR A 141 -7.34 -4.13 -17.40
N SER A 142 -8.02 -3.12 -16.88
CA SER A 142 -8.77 -3.22 -15.63
C SER A 142 -10.06 -2.44 -15.73
N SER A 143 -11.13 -2.95 -15.12
CA SER A 143 -12.39 -2.24 -14.94
C SER A 143 -12.78 -2.29 -13.47
N ALA A 144 -13.24 -1.15 -12.93
CA ALA A 144 -13.82 -1.08 -11.60
C ALA A 144 -15.33 -0.87 -11.76
N GLU A 145 -16.13 -1.84 -11.35
CA GLU A 145 -17.58 -1.81 -11.48
C GLU A 145 -18.24 -1.59 -10.12
N PRO A 146 -19.20 -0.66 -10.00
CA PRO A 146 -19.96 -0.49 -8.77
C PRO A 146 -20.76 -1.76 -8.43
N VAL A 147 -20.76 -2.15 -7.17
CA VAL A 147 -21.50 -3.32 -6.67
C VAL A 147 -22.28 -2.98 -5.41
N ALA A 148 -23.21 -3.87 -5.04
CA ALA A 148 -23.94 -3.74 -3.78
C ALA A 148 -22.99 -3.78 -2.57
N PRO A 149 -23.31 -3.07 -1.47
CA PRO A 149 -22.46 -3.05 -0.28
C PRO A 149 -22.17 -4.44 0.29
N LYS A 150 -20.90 -4.71 0.57
CA LYS A 150 -20.42 -5.99 1.16
C LYS A 150 -20.04 -5.80 2.63
N VAL A 151 -21.03 -5.52 3.48
CA VAL A 151 -20.80 -5.21 4.91
C VAL A 151 -20.05 -6.31 5.66
N TYR A 152 -20.30 -7.59 5.33
CA TYR A 152 -19.54 -8.71 5.91
C TYR A 152 -18.03 -8.61 5.60
N LEU A 153 -17.69 -8.29 4.34
CA LEU A 153 -16.31 -8.10 3.91
C LEU A 153 -15.66 -6.95 4.68
N LEU A 154 -16.37 -5.84 4.88
CA LEU A 154 -15.88 -4.71 5.68
C LEU A 154 -15.52 -5.12 7.11
N GLY A 155 -16.36 -5.94 7.76
CA GLY A 155 -16.06 -6.50 9.07
C GLY A 155 -14.74 -7.26 9.08
N MET A 156 -14.57 -8.19 8.13
CA MET A 156 -13.34 -8.96 7.98
C MET A 156 -12.11 -8.08 7.72
N LEU A 157 -12.21 -7.02 6.91
CA LEU A 157 -11.10 -6.10 6.64
C LEU A 157 -10.69 -5.32 7.90
N ARG A 158 -11.66 -4.89 8.71
CA ARG A 158 -11.40 -4.20 9.99
C ARG A 158 -10.74 -5.13 11.02
N ASP A 159 -11.19 -6.37 11.09
CA ASP A 159 -10.59 -7.38 11.97
C ASP A 159 -9.14 -7.68 11.56
N LEU A 160 -8.88 -7.86 10.25
CA LEU A 160 -7.53 -8.06 9.72
C LEU A 160 -6.62 -6.84 9.93
N GLU A 161 -7.15 -5.62 9.85
CA GLU A 161 -6.40 -4.42 10.21
C GLU A 161 -5.98 -4.44 11.68
N ALA A 162 -6.92 -4.71 12.59
CA ALA A 162 -6.65 -4.78 14.02
C ALA A 162 -5.62 -5.86 14.36
N GLU A 163 -5.74 -7.05 13.76
CA GLU A 163 -4.75 -8.13 13.88
C GLU A 163 -3.38 -7.72 13.33
N SER A 164 -3.34 -7.15 12.12
CA SER A 164 -2.09 -6.75 11.48
C SER A 164 -1.36 -5.62 12.22
N ARG A 165 -2.10 -4.71 12.87
CA ARG A 165 -1.52 -3.69 13.77
C ARG A 165 -0.86 -4.34 14.98
N ASN A 166 -1.49 -5.34 15.58
CA ASN A 166 -0.94 -6.06 16.74
C ASN A 166 0.30 -6.89 16.36
N ASP A 167 0.26 -7.54 15.20
CA ASP A 167 1.34 -8.40 14.71
C ASP A 167 2.49 -7.62 14.04
N GLY A 168 2.30 -6.33 13.77
CA GLY A 168 3.30 -5.48 13.11
C GLY A 168 3.49 -5.79 11.62
N THR A 169 2.43 -6.24 10.94
CA THR A 169 2.45 -6.67 9.52
C THR A 169 1.84 -5.64 8.57
N ILE A 170 1.63 -4.41 9.07
CA ILE A 170 1.30 -3.24 8.26
C ILE A 170 2.58 -2.57 7.80
N TRP A 171 2.75 -2.50 6.48
CA TRP A 171 3.86 -1.81 5.84
C TRP A 171 3.40 -0.47 5.31
N VAL A 172 4.06 0.61 5.72
CA VAL A 172 3.74 1.95 5.25
C VAL A 172 4.55 2.26 4.01
N VAL A 173 3.87 2.64 2.93
CA VAL A 173 4.48 3.16 1.69
C VAL A 173 4.40 4.68 1.69
N GLN A 174 5.48 5.32 1.21
CA GLN A 174 5.61 6.78 1.12
C GLN A 174 5.25 7.29 -0.27
#